data_AF-A0A1U7IIX1-F1
#
_entry.id   AF-A0A1U7IIX1-F1
#
_cell.length_a   1.000
_cell.length_b   1.000
_cell.length_c   1.000
_cell.angle_alpha   90.00
_cell.angle_beta   90.00
_cell.angle_gamma   90.00
#
_symmetry.space_group_name_H-M   'P 1'
#
loop_
_entity.id
_entity.type
_entity.pdbx_description
1 polymer ?
#
loop_
_entity_poly.entity_id
_entity_poly.type
_entity_poly.pdbx_seq_one_letter_code
_entity_poly.pdbx_strand_id
1 'polypeptide(L)'
;MGEKVKINCKIPQEWQTKIELLAKERKTEPNKIIYEALGRYLGENANTDDSRLNVLEVEVTMLKRQVAELVMVVKNRPTNSLGKFPEVQQNIEDDDDFIEDEPDEILYDFLPPEER
;
A
#
# COMPACT_ATOMS: atom_id res chain seq x y z
N MET A 1 -27.26 -5.87 29.24
CA MET A 1 -26.23 -6.26 30.22
C MET A 1 -26.34 -7.75 30.42
N GLY A 2 -25.50 -8.53 29.72
CA GLY A 2 -25.62 -9.99 29.68
C GLY A 2 -25.16 -10.64 30.98
N GLU A 3 -25.89 -11.67 31.43
CA GLU A 3 -25.49 -12.52 32.54
C GLU A 3 -24.06 -13.06 32.31
N LYS A 4 -23.20 -12.96 33.34
CA LYS A 4 -21.86 -13.55 33.30
C LYS A 4 -22.00 -15.07 33.41
N VAL A 5 -22.11 -15.74 32.27
CA VAL A 5 -22.12 -17.20 32.18
C VAL A 5 -20.77 -17.74 32.65
N LYS A 6 -20.78 -18.54 33.73
CA LYS A 6 -19.59 -19.24 34.21
C LYS A 6 -19.43 -20.54 33.45
N ILE A 7 -18.47 -20.57 32.53
CA ILE A 7 -18.15 -21.76 31.74
C ILE A 7 -16.99 -22.49 32.42
N ASN A 8 -17.18 -23.77 32.72
CA ASN A 8 -16.09 -24.63 33.20
C ASN A 8 -15.51 -25.38 31.99
N CYS A 9 -14.27 -25.08 31.64
CA CYS A 9 -13.60 -25.58 30.44
C CYS A 9 -12.31 -26.33 30.82
N LYS A 10 -12.15 -27.55 30.30
CA LYS A 10 -10.90 -28.31 30.43
C LYS A 10 -9.95 -27.90 29.30
N ILE A 11 -9.17 -26.85 29.54
CA ILE A 11 -8.13 -26.40 28.60
C ILE A 11 -6.87 -27.26 28.83
N PRO A 12 -6.20 -27.77 27.77
CA PRO A 12 -4.92 -28.45 27.91
C PRO A 12 -3.87 -27.59 28.62
N GLN A 13 -2.99 -28.23 29.40
CA GLN A 13 -2.06 -27.51 30.28
C GLN A 13 -1.06 -26.63 29.52
N GLU A 14 -0.63 -27.05 28.32
CA GLU A 14 0.23 -26.25 27.44
C GLU A 14 -0.41 -24.93 26.99
N TRP A 15 -1.74 -24.91 26.87
CA TRP A 15 -2.46 -23.72 26.49
C TRP A 15 -2.66 -22.79 27.69
N GLN A 16 -2.86 -23.34 28.89
CA GLN A 16 -2.92 -22.56 30.13
C GLN A 16 -1.61 -21.80 30.35
N THR A 17 -0.46 -22.46 30.19
CA THR A 17 0.85 -21.81 30.35
C THR A 17 1.08 -20.72 29.30
N LYS A 18 0.70 -20.95 28.03
CA LYS A 18 0.76 -19.94 26.98
C LYS A 18 -0.12 -18.72 27.28
N ILE A 19 -1.34 -18.94 27.75
CA ILE A 19 -2.27 -17.85 28.11
C ILE A 19 -1.71 -17.05 29.29
N GLU A 20 -1.14 -17.71 30.30
CA GLU A 20 -0.51 -17.04 31.44
C GLU A 20 0.73 -16.22 31.02
N LEU A 21 1.54 -16.73 30.09
CA LEU A 21 2.68 -15.99 29.55
C LEU A 21 2.22 -14.74 28.80
N LEU A 22 1.23 -14.89 27.91
CA LEU A 22 0.65 -13.76 27.18
C LEU A 22 -0.02 -12.74 28.10
N ALA A 23 -0.67 -13.20 29.17
CA ALA A 23 -1.25 -12.36 30.21
C ALA A 23 -0.18 -11.54 30.95
N LYS A 24 0.96 -12.15 31.30
CA LYS A 24 2.10 -11.47 31.93
C LYS A 24 2.75 -10.45 31.01
N GLU A 25 2.96 -10.81 29.75
CA GLU A 25 3.57 -9.93 28.73
C GLU A 25 2.71 -8.68 28.51
N ARG A 26 1.39 -8.86 28.39
CA ARG A 26 0.44 -7.77 28.12
C ARG A 26 -0.05 -7.04 29.38
N LYS A 27 0.36 -7.48 30.58
CA LYS A 27 -0.12 -6.97 31.88
C LYS A 27 -1.66 -6.99 31.98
N THR A 28 -2.28 -8.04 31.45
CA THR A 28 -3.74 -8.21 31.43
C THR A 28 -4.14 -9.51 32.11
N GLU A 29 -5.38 -9.61 32.57
CA GLU A 29 -5.88 -10.87 33.13
C GLU A 29 -5.99 -11.97 32.06
N PRO A 30 -5.69 -13.24 32.39
CA PRO A 30 -5.86 -14.39 31.49
C PRO A 30 -7.26 -14.48 30.87
N ASN A 31 -8.29 -14.15 31.64
CA ASN A 31 -9.69 -14.15 31.19
C ASN A 31 -9.93 -13.18 30.02
N LYS A 32 -9.24 -12.03 30.03
CA LYS A 32 -9.35 -11.02 28.97
C LYS A 32 -8.71 -11.51 27.68
N ILE A 33 -7.59 -12.23 27.78
CA ILE A 33 -6.94 -12.89 26.64
C ILE A 33 -7.83 -13.98 26.04
N ILE A 34 -8.46 -14.79 26.88
CA ILE A 34 -9.40 -15.83 26.43
C ILE A 34 -10.61 -15.19 25.73
N TYR A 35 -11.16 -14.13 26.30
CA TYR A 35 -12.27 -13.40 25.69
C TYR A 35 -11.88 -12.78 24.34
N GLU A 36 -10.71 -12.15 24.24
CA GLU A 36 -10.18 -11.59 22.98
C GLU A 36 -9.97 -12.70 21.93
N ALA A 37 -9.40 -13.83 22.33
CA ALA A 37 -9.17 -14.96 21.44
C ALA A 37 -10.48 -15.58 20.93
N LEU A 38 -11.48 -15.74 21.81
CA LEU A 38 -12.81 -16.22 21.44
C LEU A 38 -13.53 -15.21 20.54
N GLY A 39 -13.48 -13.92 20.86
CA GLY A 39 -14.04 -12.86 20.02
C GLY A 39 -13.45 -12.91 18.61
N ARG A 40 -12.11 -12.99 18.49
CA ARG A 40 -11.44 -13.13 17.19
C ARG A 40 -11.84 -14.39 16.44
N TYR A 41 -11.95 -15.53 17.12
CA TYR A 41 -12.38 -16.78 16.50
C TYR A 41 -13.82 -16.68 15.96
N LEU A 42 -14.69 -15.97 16.68
CA LEU A 42 -16.08 -15.73 16.28
C LEU A 42 -16.25 -14.57 15.29
N GLY A 43 -15.16 -13.92 14.87
CA GLY A 43 -15.21 -12.76 13.97
C GLY A 43 -15.68 -11.47 14.63
N GLU A 44 -15.76 -11.43 15.96
CA GLU A 44 -15.99 -10.22 16.73
C GLU A 44 -14.64 -9.49 16.85
N ASN A 45 -14.45 -8.49 15.99
CA ASN A 45 -13.23 -7.69 15.94
C ASN A 45 -13.05 -6.94 17.26
N ALA A 46 -12.37 -7.56 18.24
CA ALA A 46 -12.11 -7.01 19.56
C ALA A 46 -11.20 -5.76 19.57
N ASN A 47 -10.76 -5.29 18.39
CA ASN A 47 -10.13 -4.00 18.19
C ASN A 47 -10.73 -3.35 16.95
N THR A 48 -11.75 -2.53 17.16
CA THR A 48 -12.20 -1.53 16.18
C THR A 48 -11.23 -0.34 16.08
N ASP A 49 -10.25 -0.23 16.98
CA ASP A 49 -9.15 0.73 16.91
C ASP A 49 -7.93 0.11 16.21
N ASP A 50 -8.10 -0.34 14.97
CA ASP A 50 -6.94 -0.63 14.12
C ASP A 50 -6.37 0.73 13.66
N SER A 51 -5.68 1.40 14.59
CA SER A 51 -5.04 2.70 14.37
C SER A 51 -4.14 2.70 13.13
N ARG A 52 -3.59 1.55 12.78
CA ARG A 52 -2.85 1.32 11.53
C ARG A 52 -3.72 1.49 10.29
N LEU A 53 -4.95 1.00 10.32
CA LEU A 53 -5.91 1.15 9.22
C LEU A 53 -6.28 2.63 9.03
N ASN A 54 -6.55 3.35 10.12
CA ASN A 54 -6.82 4.79 10.08
C ASN A 54 -5.63 5.59 9.55
N VAL A 55 -4.40 5.23 9.96
CA VAL A 55 -3.18 5.86 9.43
C VAL A 55 -3.03 5.58 7.94
N LEU A 56 -3.22 4.33 7.50
CA LEU A 56 -3.17 3.98 6.08
C LEU A 56 -4.25 4.72 5.26
N GLU A 57 -5.45 4.90 5.80
CA GLU A 57 -6.52 5.63 5.12
C GLU A 57 -6.17 7.11 4.94
N VAL A 58 -5.56 7.73 5.96
CA VAL A 58 -5.03 9.10 5.87
C VAL A 58 -3.89 9.20 4.84
N GLU A 59 -2.95 8.26 4.83
CA GLU A 59 -1.85 8.24 3.87
C GLU A 59 -2.36 8.06 2.43
N VAL A 60 -3.32 7.17 2.20
CA VAL A 60 -3.92 6.94 0.87
C VAL A 60 -4.69 8.16 0.39
N THR A 61 -5.44 8.83 1.27
CA THR A 61 -6.17 10.05 0.89
C THR A 61 -5.21 11.21 0.58
N MET A 62 -4.12 11.34 1.33
CA MET A 62 -3.07 12.31 1.05
C MET A 62 -2.36 12.04 -0.28
N LEU A 63 -2.02 10.78 -0.57
CA LEU A 63 -1.38 10.39 -1.82
C LEU A 63 -2.30 10.63 -3.02
N LYS A 64 -3.59 10.28 -2.91
CA LYS A 64 -4.60 10.57 -3.96
C LYS A 64 -4.67 12.06 -4.28
N ARG A 65 -4.60 12.92 -3.25
CA ARG A 65 -4.59 14.38 -3.43
C ARG A 65 -3.33 14.85 -4.15
N GLN A 66 -2.15 14.38 -3.74
CA GLN A 66 -0.88 14.73 -4.38
C GLN A 66 -0.82 14.28 -5.84
N VAL A 67 -1.33 13.08 -6.13
CA VAL A 67 -1.43 12.59 -7.52
C VAL A 67 -2.41 13.45 -8.33
N ALA A 68 -3.57 13.81 -7.78
CA ALA A 68 -4.52 14.68 -8.47
C ALA A 68 -3.94 16.07 -8.75
N GLU A 69 -3.18 16.63 -7.80
CA GLU A 69 -2.47 17.90 -7.97
C GLU A 69 -1.38 17.80 -9.04
N LEU A 70 -0.56 16.75 -9.01
CA LEU A 70 0.47 16.52 -10.02
C LEU A 70 -0.14 16.32 -11.41
N VAL A 71 -1.23 15.58 -11.52
CA VAL A 71 -1.98 15.40 -12.78
C VAL A 71 -2.51 16.74 -13.30
N MET A 72 -3.01 17.62 -12.44
CA MET A 72 -3.39 18.97 -12.85
C MET A 72 -2.19 19.79 -13.32
N VAL A 73 -1.06 19.74 -12.63
CA VAL A 73 0.16 20.46 -13.02
C VAL A 73 0.69 19.96 -14.37
N VAL A 74 0.66 18.65 -14.62
CA VAL A 74 1.07 18.06 -15.90
C VAL A 74 0.09 18.45 -17.01
N LYS A 75 -1.22 18.40 -16.76
CA LYS A 75 -2.25 18.78 -17.76
C LYS A 75 -2.27 20.28 -18.07
N ASN A 76 -1.98 21.12 -17.07
CA ASN A 76 -1.97 22.58 -17.20
C ASN A 76 -0.59 23.14 -17.54
N ARG A 77 0.42 22.27 -17.76
CA ARG A 77 1.71 22.71 -18.28
C ARG A 77 1.46 23.25 -19.68
N PRO A 78 1.73 24.54 -19.95
CA PRO A 78 1.61 25.06 -21.30
C PRO A 78 2.60 24.28 -22.17
N THR A 79 2.12 23.68 -23.25
CA THR A 79 2.93 23.05 -24.30
C THR A 79 3.79 24.06 -25.08
N ASN A 80 3.96 25.28 -24.56
CA ASN A 80 4.62 26.40 -25.21
C ASN A 80 6.15 26.40 -25.02
N SER A 81 6.79 25.25 -25.15
CA SER A 81 8.25 25.19 -25.34
C SER A 81 8.75 23.94 -26.05
N LEU A 82 8.00 23.42 -27.04
CA LEU A 82 8.67 22.82 -28.21
C LEU A 82 8.42 23.76 -29.38
N GLY A 83 9.50 24.25 -29.97
CA GLY A 83 9.47 25.11 -31.13
C GLY A 83 8.63 24.50 -32.24
N LYS A 84 8.05 25.38 -33.05
CA LYS A 84 7.35 25.05 -34.30
C LYS A 84 8.06 23.91 -35.03
N PHE A 85 7.46 22.73 -35.04
CA PHE A 85 7.76 21.73 -36.04
C PHE A 85 7.28 22.27 -37.39
N PRO A 86 8.06 22.17 -38.48
CA PRO A 86 7.49 22.37 -39.79
C PRO A 86 6.50 21.22 -40.04
N GLU A 87 5.27 21.57 -40.36
CA GLU A 87 4.21 20.63 -40.71
C GLU A 87 4.59 19.98 -42.05
N VAL A 88 5.19 18.79 -42.00
CA VAL A 88 5.39 17.97 -43.19
C VAL A 88 4.12 17.14 -43.36
N GLN A 89 3.28 17.54 -44.31
CA GLN A 89 2.19 16.71 -44.80
C GLN A 89 2.79 15.44 -45.42
N GLN A 90 2.62 14.29 -44.78
CA GLN A 90 2.88 13.00 -45.40
C GLN A 90 1.58 12.20 -45.45
N ASN A 91 1.14 11.92 -46.68
CA ASN A 91 0.14 10.91 -46.98
C ASN A 91 0.63 9.58 -46.41
N ILE A 92 -0.22 8.94 -45.62
CA ILE A 92 0.01 7.60 -45.09
C ILE A 92 -0.26 6.65 -46.26
N GLU A 93 0.79 6.11 -46.87
CA GLU A 93 0.75 4.80 -47.50
C GLU A 93 1.46 3.85 -46.55
N ASP A 94 0.76 2.77 -46.18
CA ASP A 94 1.22 1.69 -45.35
C ASP A 94 2.50 1.07 -45.92
N ASP A 95 3.59 1.04 -45.15
CA ASP A 95 4.66 0.07 -45.36
C ASP A 95 5.20 -0.43 -44.01
N ASP A 96 5.03 -1.73 -43.86
CA ASP A 96 5.23 -2.60 -42.71
C ASP A 96 6.71 -3.00 -42.56
N ASP A 97 7.64 -2.04 -42.58
CA ASP A 97 9.07 -2.33 -42.51
C ASP A 97 9.70 -1.82 -41.20
N PHE A 98 9.84 -2.77 -40.27
CA PHE A 98 10.92 -2.87 -39.29
C PHE A 98 11.45 -1.53 -38.74
N ILE A 99 10.77 -0.98 -37.73
CA ILE A 99 11.43 -0.05 -36.81
C ILE A 99 12.47 -0.87 -36.04
N GLU A 100 13.71 -0.87 -36.52
CA GLU A 100 14.86 -1.27 -35.73
C GLU A 100 14.87 -0.37 -34.49
N ASP A 101 14.44 -0.93 -33.36
CA ASP A 101 14.44 -0.30 -32.05
C ASP A 101 15.91 -0.20 -31.60
N GLU A 102 16.67 0.69 -32.24
CA GLU A 102 17.99 1.07 -31.78
C GLU A 102 17.83 1.69 -30.38
N PRO A 103 18.59 1.23 -29.37
CA PRO A 103 18.44 1.74 -28.02
C PRO A 103 18.75 3.24 -27.99
N ASP A 104 17.77 4.04 -27.54
CA ASP A 104 17.88 5.49 -27.39
C ASP A 104 19.21 5.89 -26.71
N GLU A 105 19.96 6.78 -27.37
CA GLU A 105 21.28 7.31 -26.96
C GLU A 105 21.30 8.08 -25.61
N ILE A 106 20.21 8.03 -24.84
CA ILE A 106 20.05 8.68 -23.53
C ILE A 106 21.02 8.15 -22.46
N LEU A 107 21.75 7.06 -22.71
CA LEU A 107 22.73 6.49 -21.78
C LEU A 107 24.11 7.18 -21.82
N TYR A 108 24.47 7.86 -22.92
CA TYR A 108 25.79 8.52 -23.05
C TYR A 108 25.94 9.76 -22.15
N ASP A 109 24.83 10.39 -21.78
CA ASP A 109 24.84 11.57 -20.91
C ASP A 109 25.14 11.24 -19.45
N PHE A 110 24.98 9.98 -19.04
CA PHE A 110 25.24 9.50 -17.67
C PHE A 110 26.61 8.86 -17.49
N LEU A 111 27.34 8.59 -18.57
CA LEU A 111 28.68 8.04 -18.49
C LEU A 111 29.70 9.14 -18.14
N PRO A 112 30.65 8.87 -17.21
CA PRO A 112 31.75 9.77 -16.94
C PRO A 112 32.61 9.97 -18.19
N PRO A 113 33.33 11.11 -18.34
CA PRO A 113 34.02 11.47 -19.58
C PRO A 113 35.06 10.47 -20.09
N GLU A 114 35.54 9.58 -19.22
CA GLU A 114 36.53 8.54 -19.51
C GLU A 114 35.90 7.31 -20.20
N GLU A 115 34.58 7.17 -20.12
CA GLU A 115 33.79 6.03 -20.63
C GLU A 115 32.81 6.46 -21.74
N ARG A 116 32.92 7.71 -22.23
CA ARG A 116 32.22 8.23 -23.41
C ARG A 116 32.93 7.86 -24.71
#